data_AF-A0A9N9K5K9-F1
#
_entry.id   AF-A0A9N9K5K9-F1
#
_cell.length_a   1.000
_cell.length_b   1.000
_cell.length_c   1.000
_cell.angle_alpha   90.00
_cell.angle_beta   90.00
_cell.angle_gamma   90.00
#
_symmetry.space_group_name_H-M   'P 1'
#
loop_
_entity.id
_entity.type
_entity.pdbx_description
1 polymer ?
#
loop_
_entity_poly.entity_id
_entity_poly.type
_entity_poly.pdbx_seq_one_letter_code
_entity_poly.pdbx_strand_id
1 'polypeptide(L)'
;MSSTSQTQMNLSQELETLSLSDKEEKFSEYLDKLGTLSHVEKEAKFREFWDKMSQCFAGTGNIHSTHDNENMTQYQTDEYRKMAIADKTFSFAKQHKLEHIIFSDFTTLPDGNVIGSGVDGKQLEQVMCANINVTTRFTCKNVGDKLCTNCRVIFYCSKECQKMHWKFHKTECKSDIASKDWQPNYIKEKRTPSFFSDSPSMPFFNPMKKVEYLWGNMPAIDIVKIAFNELADGKSSFNKPINLLFAASGDLNDIITSINGLPLDFDQPVNICVNDYAERVVVRNFIILYLLAKLGKNAIDIAIHI
;
A
#
# COMPACT_ATOMS: atom_id res chain seq x y z
N MET A 1 -27.04 -41.91 -8.44
CA MET A 1 -26.23 -40.71 -8.12
C MET A 1 -26.69 -39.61 -9.07
N SER A 2 -27.17 -38.48 -8.54
CA SER A 2 -27.79 -37.37 -9.30
C SER A 2 -26.77 -36.70 -10.23
N SER A 3 -27.21 -36.19 -11.38
CA SER A 3 -26.39 -35.41 -12.33
C SER A 3 -25.63 -34.26 -11.66
N THR A 4 -26.20 -33.69 -10.59
CA THR A 4 -25.61 -32.62 -9.79
C THR A 4 -24.31 -33.02 -9.09
N SER A 5 -24.23 -34.25 -8.57
CA SER A 5 -23.03 -34.78 -7.90
C SER A 5 -21.88 -35.01 -8.88
N GLN A 6 -22.20 -35.32 -10.15
CA GLN A 6 -21.21 -35.54 -11.19
C GLN A 6 -20.64 -34.22 -11.72
N THR A 7 -21.47 -33.17 -11.85
CA THR A 7 -21.03 -31.82 -12.20
C THR A 7 -20.13 -31.22 -11.11
N GLN A 8 -20.44 -31.44 -9.83
CA GLN A 8 -19.60 -31.00 -8.71
C GLN A 8 -18.22 -31.67 -8.69
N MET A 9 -18.18 -32.97 -8.95
CA MET A 9 -16.93 -33.73 -8.98
C MET A 9 -16.04 -33.30 -10.17
N ASN A 10 -16.66 -32.99 -11.32
CA ASN A 10 -15.98 -32.48 -12.50
C ASN A 10 -15.36 -31.09 -12.24
N LEU A 11 -16.09 -30.17 -11.60
CA LEU A 11 -15.57 -28.84 -11.25
C LEU A 11 -14.37 -28.91 -10.29
N SER A 12 -14.37 -29.78 -9.28
CA SER A 12 -13.17 -29.93 -8.42
C SER A 12 -11.97 -30.46 -9.19
N GLN A 13 -12.17 -31.38 -10.14
CA GLN A 13 -11.08 -31.88 -10.99
C GLN A 13 -10.55 -30.79 -11.95
N GLU A 14 -11.44 -30.02 -12.56
CA GLU A 14 -11.05 -28.86 -13.38
C GLU A 14 -10.28 -27.83 -12.53
N LEU A 15 -10.75 -27.57 -11.31
CA LEU A 15 -10.08 -26.68 -10.36
C LEU A 15 -8.65 -27.16 -10.08
N GLU A 16 -8.42 -28.45 -9.84
CA GLU A 16 -7.06 -28.99 -9.62
C GLU A 16 -6.11 -28.72 -10.79
N THR A 17 -6.61 -28.78 -12.02
CA THR A 17 -5.82 -28.53 -13.24
C THR A 17 -5.57 -27.06 -13.55
N LEU A 18 -6.36 -26.14 -12.96
CA LEU A 18 -6.24 -24.70 -13.20
C LEU A 18 -4.93 -24.15 -12.63
N SER A 19 -4.15 -23.44 -13.46
CA SER A 19 -2.90 -22.77 -13.09
C SER A 19 -2.93 -21.29 -13.43
N LEU A 20 -2.24 -20.43 -12.67
CA LEU A 20 -2.07 -19.01 -13.00
C LEU A 20 -1.35 -18.78 -14.36
N SER A 21 -0.65 -19.78 -14.86
CA SER A 21 -0.02 -19.75 -16.19
C SER A 21 -0.99 -20.03 -17.34
N ASP A 22 -2.22 -20.46 -17.04
CA ASP A 22 -3.24 -20.71 -18.05
C ASP A 22 -3.76 -19.41 -18.67
N LYS A 23 -4.34 -19.54 -19.87
CA LYS A 23 -5.02 -18.42 -20.52
C LYS A 23 -6.22 -17.98 -19.68
N GLU A 24 -6.44 -16.68 -19.65
CA GLU A 24 -7.57 -16.01 -18.99
C GLU A 24 -8.93 -16.61 -19.38
N GLU A 25 -9.06 -17.10 -20.62
CA GLU A 25 -10.25 -17.78 -21.15
C GLU A 25 -10.65 -19.00 -20.30
N LYS A 26 -9.69 -19.81 -19.83
CA LYS A 26 -9.97 -20.99 -19.00
C LYS A 26 -10.58 -20.61 -17.65
N PHE A 27 -10.14 -19.50 -17.08
CA PHE A 27 -10.70 -18.99 -15.82
C PHE A 27 -12.13 -18.49 -16.02
N SER A 28 -12.39 -17.79 -17.12
CA SER A 28 -13.74 -17.39 -17.49
C SER A 28 -14.67 -18.59 -17.68
N GLU A 29 -14.23 -19.61 -18.43
CA GLU A 29 -15.02 -20.83 -18.63
C GLU A 29 -15.34 -21.55 -17.31
N TYR A 30 -14.38 -21.62 -16.39
CA TYR A 30 -14.61 -22.21 -15.06
C TYR A 30 -15.65 -21.40 -14.26
N LEU A 31 -15.52 -20.08 -14.21
CA LEU A 31 -16.47 -19.21 -13.51
C LEU A 31 -17.86 -19.27 -14.14
N ASP A 32 -17.97 -19.35 -15.47
CA ASP A 32 -19.25 -19.51 -16.16
C ASP A 32 -19.95 -20.81 -15.77
N LYS A 33 -19.22 -21.94 -15.76
CA LYS A 33 -19.74 -23.24 -15.28
C LYS A 33 -20.17 -23.16 -13.82
N LEU A 34 -19.35 -22.56 -12.96
CA LEU A 34 -19.67 -22.33 -11.55
C LEU A 34 -20.95 -21.49 -11.38
N GLY A 35 -21.17 -20.51 -12.25
CA GLY A 35 -22.34 -19.65 -12.30
C GLY A 35 -23.67 -20.40 -12.51
N THR A 36 -23.64 -21.56 -13.16
CA THR A 36 -24.83 -22.39 -13.44
C THR A 36 -25.34 -23.21 -12.26
N LEU A 37 -24.54 -23.36 -11.20
CA LEU A 37 -24.91 -24.14 -10.02
C LEU A 37 -25.96 -23.44 -9.15
N SER A 38 -26.66 -24.22 -8.31
CA SER A 38 -27.49 -23.67 -7.25
C SER A 38 -26.65 -22.86 -6.26
N HIS A 39 -27.26 -21.91 -5.54
CA HIS A 39 -26.51 -21.00 -4.67
C HIS A 39 -25.66 -21.74 -3.61
N VAL A 40 -26.19 -22.78 -2.98
CA VAL A 40 -25.48 -23.56 -1.95
C VAL A 40 -24.25 -24.26 -2.53
N GLU A 41 -24.39 -24.84 -3.72
CA GLU A 41 -23.32 -25.59 -4.37
C GLU A 41 -22.26 -24.65 -4.96
N LYS A 42 -22.71 -23.52 -5.50
CA LYS A 42 -21.87 -22.44 -5.98
C LYS A 42 -21.02 -21.85 -4.86
N GLU A 43 -21.63 -21.57 -3.72
CA GLU A 43 -20.93 -21.06 -2.53
C GLU A 43 -19.84 -22.04 -2.08
N ALA A 44 -20.16 -23.34 -1.98
CA ALA A 44 -19.16 -24.36 -1.60
C ALA A 44 -18.00 -24.45 -2.62
N LYS A 45 -18.30 -24.49 -3.92
CA LYS A 45 -17.28 -24.58 -4.97
C LYS A 45 -16.48 -23.29 -5.17
N PHE A 46 -17.10 -22.14 -4.90
CA PHE A 46 -16.40 -20.87 -4.90
C PHE A 46 -15.41 -20.77 -3.73
N ARG A 47 -15.72 -21.34 -2.55
CA ARG A 47 -14.75 -21.45 -1.45
C ARG A 47 -13.54 -22.29 -1.85
N GLU A 48 -13.75 -23.48 -2.42
CA GLU A 48 -12.65 -24.33 -2.93
C GLU A 48 -11.77 -23.57 -3.95
N PHE A 49 -12.42 -22.87 -4.89
CA PHE A 49 -11.71 -22.04 -5.88
C PHE A 49 -10.91 -20.93 -5.21
N TRP A 50 -11.52 -20.20 -4.30
CA TRP A 50 -10.91 -19.07 -3.61
C TRP A 50 -9.74 -19.50 -2.72
N ASP A 51 -9.86 -20.61 -1.98
CA ASP A 51 -8.79 -21.18 -1.16
C ASP A 51 -7.55 -21.56 -2.00
N LYS A 52 -7.76 -22.07 -3.22
CA LYS A 52 -6.67 -22.37 -4.14
C LYS A 52 -6.03 -21.08 -4.68
N MET A 53 -6.86 -20.13 -5.09
CA MET A 53 -6.40 -18.92 -5.77
C MET A 53 -5.76 -17.91 -4.82
N SER A 54 -6.24 -17.77 -3.59
CA SER A 54 -5.69 -16.86 -2.57
C SER A 54 -4.22 -17.18 -2.27
N GLN A 55 -3.86 -18.47 -2.20
CA GLN A 55 -2.48 -18.93 -2.06
C GLN A 55 -1.59 -18.50 -3.23
N CYS A 56 -2.16 -18.48 -4.44
CA CYS A 56 -1.46 -18.06 -5.64
C CYS A 56 -1.30 -16.52 -5.74
N PHE A 57 -2.20 -15.76 -5.11
CA PHE A 57 -2.06 -14.30 -4.94
C PHE A 57 -1.09 -13.93 -3.81
N ALA A 58 -0.97 -14.75 -2.77
CA ALA A 58 -0.10 -14.52 -1.61
C ALA A 58 1.39 -14.83 -1.86
N GLY A 59 1.72 -15.71 -2.81
CA GLY A 59 3.10 -16.17 -3.06
C GLY A 59 3.74 -15.60 -4.32
N THR A 60 4.67 -14.64 -4.21
CA THR A 60 5.62 -14.33 -5.29
C THR A 60 6.82 -15.29 -5.23
N GLY A 61 6.59 -16.57 -5.54
CA GLY A 61 7.65 -17.57 -5.68
C GLY A 61 7.87 -17.93 -7.15
N ASN A 62 9.04 -17.57 -7.69
CA ASN A 62 9.60 -18.05 -8.96
C ASN A 62 8.81 -17.77 -10.25
N ILE A 63 9.13 -16.64 -10.91
CA ILE A 63 9.02 -16.55 -12.37
C ILE A 63 10.41 -16.14 -12.87
N HIS A 64 11.00 -16.99 -13.70
CA HIS A 64 12.17 -16.63 -14.49
C HIS A 64 11.72 -15.59 -15.53
N SER A 65 12.28 -14.38 -15.48
CA SER A 65 12.02 -13.36 -16.49
C SER A 65 12.80 -13.68 -17.77
N THR A 66 12.10 -14.11 -18.81
CA THR A 66 12.53 -13.90 -20.20
C THR A 66 11.76 -12.73 -20.79
N HIS A 67 12.33 -12.05 -21.79
CA HIS A 67 11.63 -10.98 -22.51
C HIS A 67 11.03 -11.60 -23.77
N ASP A 68 9.70 -11.58 -23.91
CA ASP A 68 9.05 -11.85 -25.19
C ASP A 68 7.98 -10.79 -25.48
N ASN A 69 8.17 -10.16 -26.64
CA ASN A 69 7.38 -9.18 -27.39
C ASN A 69 6.88 -7.90 -26.70
N GLU A 70 7.48 -6.79 -27.19
CA GLU A 70 6.99 -5.42 -27.26
C GLU A 70 6.53 -4.78 -25.92
N ASN A 71 7.55 -4.32 -25.18
CA ASN A 71 7.52 -3.37 -24.06
C ASN A 71 7.10 -3.84 -22.65
N MET A 72 6.75 -5.11 -22.44
CA MET A 72 6.52 -5.66 -21.10
C MET A 72 7.47 -6.81 -20.77
N THR A 73 7.98 -6.84 -19.54
CA THR A 73 8.68 -8.00 -18.99
C THR A 73 7.68 -9.14 -18.76
N GLN A 74 8.13 -10.40 -18.79
CA GLN A 74 7.30 -11.54 -18.40
C GLN A 74 6.65 -11.34 -17.02
N TYR A 75 7.36 -10.69 -16.10
CA TYR A 75 6.83 -10.27 -14.81
C TYR A 75 5.59 -9.37 -14.94
N GLN A 76 5.67 -8.29 -15.73
CA GLN A 76 4.56 -7.36 -15.90
C GLN A 76 3.37 -8.04 -16.57
N THR A 77 3.63 -8.94 -17.52
CA THR A 77 2.59 -9.77 -18.16
C THR A 77 1.90 -10.67 -17.14
N ASP A 78 2.65 -11.32 -16.26
CA ASP A 78 2.10 -12.24 -15.25
C ASP A 78 1.36 -11.49 -14.13
N GLU A 79 1.84 -10.33 -13.70
CA GLU A 79 1.11 -9.49 -12.74
C GLU A 79 -0.18 -8.92 -13.34
N TYR A 80 -0.15 -8.49 -14.62
CA TYR A 80 -1.36 -8.07 -15.32
C TYR A 80 -2.39 -9.22 -15.40
N ARG A 81 -1.94 -10.44 -15.71
CA ARG A 81 -2.81 -11.63 -15.73
C ARG A 81 -3.41 -11.92 -14.36
N LYS A 82 -2.61 -11.88 -13.29
CA LYS A 82 -3.11 -12.05 -11.91
C LYS A 82 -4.18 -11.03 -11.60
N MET A 83 -3.95 -9.75 -11.92
CA MET A 83 -4.92 -8.68 -11.70
C MET A 83 -6.20 -8.91 -12.52
N ALA A 84 -6.10 -9.31 -13.78
CA ALA A 84 -7.27 -9.63 -14.62
C ALA A 84 -8.09 -10.80 -14.06
N ILE A 85 -7.43 -11.87 -13.58
CA ILE A 85 -8.10 -13.00 -12.94
C ILE A 85 -8.76 -12.58 -11.63
N ALA A 86 -8.08 -11.75 -10.82
CA ALA A 86 -8.62 -11.20 -9.59
C ALA A 86 -9.88 -10.37 -9.87
N ASP A 87 -9.82 -9.41 -10.80
CA ASP A 87 -10.94 -8.56 -11.19
C ASP A 87 -12.15 -9.37 -11.65
N LYS A 88 -11.94 -10.42 -12.46
CA LYS A 88 -13.02 -11.33 -12.88
C LYS A 88 -13.61 -12.10 -11.71
N THR A 89 -12.77 -12.58 -10.81
CA THR A 89 -13.20 -13.30 -9.60
C THR A 89 -14.04 -12.39 -8.69
N PHE A 90 -13.60 -11.15 -8.45
CA PHE A 90 -14.36 -10.16 -7.69
C PHE A 90 -15.69 -9.82 -8.37
N SER A 91 -15.68 -9.65 -9.69
CA SER A 91 -16.89 -9.37 -10.47
C SER A 91 -17.90 -10.51 -10.36
N PHE A 92 -17.43 -11.76 -10.49
CA PHE A 92 -18.27 -12.95 -10.31
C PHE A 92 -18.84 -13.04 -8.89
N ALA A 93 -18.02 -12.82 -7.87
CA ALA A 93 -18.46 -12.87 -6.48
C ALA A 93 -19.54 -11.82 -6.20
N LYS A 94 -19.36 -10.60 -6.69
CA LYS A 94 -20.35 -9.52 -6.60
C LYS A 94 -21.65 -9.88 -7.33
N GLN A 95 -21.56 -10.38 -8.56
CA GLN A 95 -22.73 -10.79 -9.35
C GLN A 95 -23.55 -11.87 -8.66
N HIS A 96 -22.89 -12.79 -7.95
CA HIS A 96 -23.54 -13.93 -7.29
C HIS A 96 -23.71 -13.80 -5.78
N LYS A 97 -23.45 -12.62 -5.19
CA LYS A 97 -23.56 -12.34 -3.74
C LYS A 97 -22.68 -13.25 -2.87
N LEU A 98 -21.47 -13.53 -3.34
CA LEU A 98 -20.45 -14.36 -2.68
C LEU A 98 -19.30 -13.56 -2.08
N GLU A 99 -19.44 -12.23 -2.02
CA GLU A 99 -18.40 -11.31 -1.53
C GLU A 99 -17.97 -11.62 -0.09
N HIS A 100 -18.88 -12.15 0.74
CA HIS A 100 -18.59 -12.55 2.12
C HIS A 100 -17.54 -13.66 2.23
N ILE A 101 -17.34 -14.46 1.18
CA ILE A 101 -16.32 -15.52 1.11
C ILE A 101 -14.93 -14.91 0.92
N ILE A 102 -14.85 -13.89 0.07
CA ILE A 102 -13.59 -13.17 -0.15
C ILE A 102 -13.24 -12.35 1.11
N PHE A 103 -14.23 -11.64 1.66
CA PHE A 103 -14.03 -10.81 2.85
C PHE A 103 -13.77 -11.62 4.13
N SER A 104 -14.28 -12.87 4.24
CA SER A 104 -13.97 -13.70 5.40
C SER A 104 -12.47 -13.92 5.54
N ASP A 105 -11.75 -14.14 4.45
CA ASP A 105 -10.31 -14.38 4.46
C ASP A 105 -9.50 -13.14 4.85
N PHE A 106 -9.98 -11.95 4.50
CA PHE A 106 -9.40 -10.69 4.99
C PHE A 106 -9.61 -10.49 6.49
N THR A 107 -10.65 -11.09 7.06
CA THR A 107 -10.94 -11.03 8.50
C THR A 107 -10.32 -12.18 9.30
N THR A 108 -10.04 -13.32 8.66
CA THR A 108 -9.34 -14.47 9.25
C THR A 108 -7.88 -14.46 8.86
N LEU A 109 -7.14 -13.45 9.33
CA LEU A 109 -5.69 -13.52 9.34
C LEU A 109 -5.27 -14.68 10.25
N PRO A 110 -4.53 -15.68 9.74
CA PRO A 110 -4.05 -16.77 10.57
C PRO A 110 -3.11 -16.19 11.62
N ASP A 111 -3.45 -16.45 12.87
CA ASP A 111 -2.85 -15.87 14.08
C ASP A 111 -3.04 -14.35 14.19
N GLY A 112 -3.95 -13.97 15.09
CA GLY A 112 -4.30 -12.58 15.34
C GLY A 112 -3.09 -11.64 15.38
N ASN A 113 -3.25 -10.49 14.73
CA ASN A 113 -2.44 -9.27 14.82
C ASN A 113 -1.33 -9.04 13.79
N VAL A 114 -1.09 -9.89 12.79
CA VAL A 114 0.04 -9.65 11.88
C VAL A 114 -0.40 -9.28 10.47
N ILE A 115 -0.82 -8.03 10.30
CA ILE A 115 -0.72 -7.34 9.01
C ILE A 115 0.61 -6.59 9.05
N GLY A 116 1.44 -6.70 8.02
CA GLY A 116 2.71 -6.00 7.93
C GLY A 116 3.28 -6.06 6.53
N SER A 117 4.26 -5.19 6.26
CA SER A 117 4.89 -5.07 4.93
C SER A 117 6.22 -5.81 4.87
N GLY A 118 6.52 -6.60 5.90
CA GLY A 118 7.68 -7.47 5.98
C GLY A 118 7.54 -8.74 5.15
N VAL A 119 8.60 -9.55 5.19
CA VAL A 119 8.64 -10.82 4.46
C VAL A 119 7.53 -11.74 4.95
N ASP A 120 6.80 -12.33 4.01
CA ASP A 120 5.66 -13.23 4.26
C ASP A 120 4.49 -12.55 5.02
N GLY A 121 4.34 -11.21 4.88
CA GLY A 121 3.22 -10.44 5.43
C GLY A 121 3.35 -10.06 6.91
N LYS A 122 4.52 -10.26 7.50
CA LYS A 122 4.79 -9.97 8.91
C LYS A 122 5.08 -8.50 9.16
N GLN A 123 4.86 -8.03 10.39
CA GLN A 123 5.24 -6.68 10.82
C GLN A 123 6.76 -6.49 10.71
N LEU A 124 7.20 -5.35 10.15
CA LEU A 124 8.61 -4.96 10.15
C LEU A 124 9.10 -4.57 11.56
N GLU A 125 9.50 -5.56 12.36
CA GLU A 125 10.20 -5.33 13.64
C GLU A 125 11.69 -5.00 13.42
N GLN A 126 12.24 -5.43 12.29
CA GLN A 126 13.66 -5.29 11.95
C GLN A 126 13.80 -4.89 10.49
N VAL A 127 14.81 -4.06 10.21
CA VAL A 127 15.08 -3.63 8.84
C VAL A 127 15.60 -4.82 8.04
N MET A 128 14.93 -5.14 6.94
CA MET A 128 15.32 -6.26 6.07
C MET A 128 16.51 -5.90 5.21
N CYS A 129 17.25 -6.91 4.74
CA CYS A 129 18.33 -6.69 3.80
C CYS A 129 17.79 -6.11 2.49
N ALA A 130 18.32 -4.96 2.08
CA ALA A 130 17.91 -4.27 0.86
C ALA A 130 18.34 -4.97 -0.45
N ASN A 131 18.94 -6.16 -0.38
CA ASN A 131 19.39 -6.88 -1.58
C ASN A 131 18.19 -7.58 -2.25
N ILE A 132 17.49 -6.78 -3.04
CA ILE A 132 16.36 -7.20 -3.85
C ILE A 132 16.72 -7.08 -5.34
N ASN A 133 16.19 -7.99 -6.14
CA ASN A 133 16.24 -7.95 -7.59
C ASN A 133 14.85 -8.29 -8.12
N VAL A 134 14.12 -7.25 -8.48
CA VAL A 134 12.74 -7.34 -8.97
C VAL A 134 12.66 -8.20 -10.24
N THR A 135 13.64 -8.06 -11.14
CA THR A 135 13.68 -8.81 -12.41
C THR A 135 13.79 -10.32 -12.21
N THR A 136 14.56 -10.76 -11.22
CA THR A 136 14.75 -12.19 -10.93
C THR A 136 13.93 -12.68 -9.75
N ARG A 137 13.04 -11.83 -9.20
CA ARG A 137 12.29 -12.09 -7.95
C ARG A 137 13.15 -12.57 -6.79
N PHE A 138 14.40 -12.12 -6.75
CA PHE A 138 15.29 -12.47 -5.66
C PHE A 138 15.11 -11.43 -4.55
N THR A 139 14.79 -11.90 -3.35
CA THR A 139 14.73 -11.08 -2.14
C THR A 139 15.54 -11.78 -1.06
N CYS A 140 16.58 -11.10 -0.56
CA CYS A 140 17.31 -11.60 0.60
C CYS A 140 16.40 -11.56 1.84
N LYS A 141 16.08 -12.73 2.41
CA LYS A 141 15.23 -12.84 3.61
C LYS A 141 15.99 -12.57 4.93
N ASN A 142 17.28 -12.24 4.87
CA ASN A 142 18.07 -11.96 6.07
C ASN A 142 17.82 -10.53 6.58
N VAL A 143 18.01 -10.33 7.87
CA VAL A 143 17.98 -9.02 8.53
C VAL A 143 19.15 -8.16 8.05
N GLY A 144 18.87 -6.91 7.73
CA GLY A 144 19.86 -5.90 7.37
C GLY A 144 20.39 -5.22 8.63
N ASP A 145 21.63 -5.51 9.01
CA ASP A 145 22.31 -4.93 10.17
C ASP A 145 23.48 -4.01 9.79
N LYS A 146 23.87 -3.99 8.51
CA LYS A 146 24.99 -3.18 8.00
C LYS A 146 24.48 -2.04 7.15
N LEU A 147 24.53 -0.84 7.72
CA LEU A 147 24.18 0.40 7.03
C LEU A 147 25.10 0.67 5.84
N CYS A 148 24.54 1.06 4.69
CA CYS A 148 25.32 1.58 3.58
C CYS A 148 26.07 2.84 4.02
N THR A 149 27.40 2.80 4.06
CA THR A 149 28.22 3.89 4.62
C THR A 149 28.15 5.19 3.83
N ASN A 150 27.78 5.12 2.55
CA ASN A 150 27.67 6.27 1.68
C ASN A 150 26.34 7.01 1.88
N CYS A 151 25.21 6.39 1.52
CA CYS A 151 23.90 7.06 1.61
C CYS A 151 23.30 7.06 3.01
N ARG A 152 23.64 6.08 3.87
CA ARG A 152 23.08 5.91 5.21
C ARG A 152 21.56 5.76 5.26
N VAL A 153 20.94 5.31 4.16
CA VAL A 153 19.49 5.11 4.05
C VAL A 153 19.10 3.63 4.18
N ILE A 154 19.87 2.71 3.58
CA ILE A 154 19.50 1.29 3.49
C ILE A 154 20.49 0.37 4.21
N PHE A 155 20.01 -0.82 4.59
CA PHE A 155 20.77 -1.82 5.32
C PHE A 155 20.97 -3.09 4.50
N TYR A 156 22.09 -3.77 4.73
CA TYR A 156 22.42 -5.06 4.13
C TYR A 156 22.80 -6.07 5.21
N CYS A 157 22.54 -7.37 4.98
CA CYS A 157 23.01 -8.41 5.91
C CYS A 157 24.52 -8.67 5.75
N SER A 158 25.10 -8.36 4.58
CA SER A 158 26.51 -8.61 4.27
C SER A 158 27.06 -7.68 3.18
N LYS A 159 28.39 -7.62 3.07
CA LYS A 159 29.07 -6.86 2.02
C LYS A 159 28.82 -7.47 0.64
N GLU A 160 28.61 -8.78 0.57
CA GLU A 160 28.29 -9.52 -0.64
C GLU A 160 26.92 -9.09 -1.16
N CYS A 161 25.91 -9.01 -0.27
CA CYS A 161 24.58 -8.51 -0.61
C CYS A 161 24.61 -7.06 -1.10
N GLN A 162 25.44 -6.21 -0.48
CA GLN A 162 25.65 -4.85 -0.97
C GLN A 162 26.26 -4.83 -2.38
N LYS A 163 27.29 -5.64 -2.65
CA LYS A 163 27.94 -5.73 -3.97
C LYS A 163 26.97 -6.22 -5.05
N MET A 164 26.16 -7.23 -4.74
CA MET A 164 25.15 -7.76 -5.66
C MET A 164 24.08 -6.70 -6.01
N HIS A 165 23.58 -6.00 -5.00
CA HIS A 165 22.56 -4.96 -5.18
C HIS A 165 23.12 -3.66 -5.79
N TRP A 166 24.43 -3.46 -5.77
CA TRP A 166 25.09 -2.20 -6.13
C TRP A 166 24.68 -1.65 -7.50
N LYS A 167 24.49 -2.53 -8.50
CA LYS A 167 24.09 -2.11 -9.84
C LYS A 167 22.76 -1.36 -9.89
N PHE A 168 21.85 -1.63 -8.94
CA PHE A 168 20.57 -0.95 -8.80
C PHE A 168 20.66 0.21 -7.81
N HIS A 169 21.32 0.00 -6.67
CA HIS A 169 21.42 1.01 -5.62
C HIS A 169 22.29 2.22 -5.98
N LYS A 170 23.32 2.05 -6.82
CA LYS A 170 24.37 3.07 -7.06
C LYS A 170 23.83 4.46 -7.42
N THR A 171 22.78 4.54 -8.22
CA THR A 171 22.18 5.81 -8.66
C THR A 171 21.59 6.55 -7.47
N GLU A 172 20.70 5.90 -6.71
CA GLU A 172 20.09 6.46 -5.50
C GLU A 172 21.12 6.73 -4.40
N CYS A 173 22.11 5.84 -4.27
CA CYS A 173 23.16 5.94 -3.27
C CYS A 173 23.99 7.22 -3.42
N LYS A 174 24.17 7.67 -4.67
CA LYS A 174 24.95 8.86 -5.03
C LYS A 174 24.08 10.07 -5.31
N SER A 175 22.76 9.97 -5.09
CA SER A 175 21.85 11.09 -5.21
C SER A 175 22.19 12.16 -4.20
N ASP A 176 22.08 13.42 -4.62
CA ASP A 176 22.16 14.59 -3.73
C ASP A 176 21.17 14.48 -2.56
N ILE A 177 20.05 13.79 -2.73
CA ILE A 177 19.02 13.59 -1.71
C ILE A 177 19.58 12.88 -0.47
N ALA A 178 20.59 12.02 -0.64
CA ALA A 178 21.26 11.34 0.46
C ALA A 178 22.38 12.18 1.10
N SER A 179 22.65 13.40 0.61
CA SER A 179 23.66 14.30 1.18
C SER A 179 23.20 14.88 2.51
N LYS A 180 24.15 15.06 3.44
CA LYS A 180 23.90 15.76 4.71
C LYS A 180 23.53 17.23 4.51
N ASP A 181 24.00 17.81 3.42
CA ASP A 181 23.77 19.22 3.07
C ASP A 181 22.67 19.34 2.00
N TRP A 182 21.80 18.32 1.88
CA TRP A 182 20.72 18.37 0.92
C TRP A 182 19.81 19.56 1.23
N GLN A 183 19.49 20.30 0.18
CA GLN A 183 18.51 21.37 0.20
C GLN A 183 17.55 21.17 -0.97
N PRO A 184 16.26 21.48 -0.80
CA PRO A 184 15.32 21.52 -1.91
C PRO A 184 15.81 22.40 -3.05
N ASN A 185 15.53 22.00 -4.29
CA ASN A 185 15.98 22.72 -5.49
C ASN A 185 15.59 24.19 -5.47
N TYR A 186 14.41 24.54 -4.93
CA TYR A 186 13.99 25.94 -4.86
C TYR A 186 14.90 26.82 -4.01
N ILE A 187 15.54 26.27 -2.98
CA ILE A 187 16.53 26.99 -2.16
C ILE A 187 17.82 27.20 -2.98
N LYS A 188 18.32 26.13 -3.62
CA LYS A 188 19.54 26.18 -4.45
C LYS A 188 19.39 27.16 -5.63
N GLU A 189 18.24 27.12 -6.29
CA GLU A 189 17.88 27.94 -7.44
C GLU A 189 17.44 29.37 -7.05
N LYS A 190 17.29 29.65 -5.74
CA LYS A 190 16.74 30.91 -5.22
C LYS A 190 15.41 31.30 -5.87
N ARG A 191 14.58 30.32 -6.18
CA ARG A 191 13.24 30.53 -6.76
C ARG A 191 12.18 30.48 -5.68
N THR A 192 11.07 31.17 -5.92
CA THR A 192 9.85 30.96 -5.14
C THR A 192 9.39 29.50 -5.32
N PRO A 193 9.09 28.78 -4.22
CA PRO A 193 8.52 27.45 -4.34
C PRO A 193 7.21 27.49 -5.11
N SER A 194 6.92 26.44 -5.87
CA SER A 194 5.69 26.34 -6.69
C SER A 194 4.42 26.35 -5.85
N PHE A 195 4.53 26.00 -4.56
CA PHE A 195 3.42 26.07 -3.61
C PHE A 195 3.19 27.48 -3.02
N PHE A 196 4.04 28.46 -3.35
CA PHE A 196 3.89 29.87 -2.97
C PHE A 196 3.59 30.80 -4.15
N SER A 197 3.52 30.29 -5.39
CA SER A 197 3.32 31.17 -6.55
C SER A 197 1.87 31.65 -6.65
N ASP A 198 1.67 32.97 -6.77
CA ASP A 198 0.37 33.67 -6.90
C ASP A 198 -0.47 33.23 -8.11
N SER A 199 0.14 32.51 -9.05
CA SER A 199 -0.58 31.68 -9.99
C SER A 199 -0.37 30.25 -9.53
N PRO A 200 -1.30 29.64 -8.79
CA PRO A 200 -1.27 28.22 -8.75
C PRO A 200 -1.48 27.84 -10.22
N SER A 201 -0.48 27.21 -10.83
CA SER A 201 -0.83 26.13 -11.74
C SER A 201 -1.50 25.05 -10.88
N MET A 202 -2.66 25.36 -10.29
CA MET A 202 -3.73 24.39 -10.22
C MET A 202 -3.72 23.86 -11.64
N PRO A 203 -3.39 22.57 -11.86
CA PRO A 203 -3.76 21.99 -13.13
C PRO A 203 -5.25 22.30 -13.21
N PHE A 204 -5.62 23.30 -14.03
CA PHE A 204 -7.00 23.72 -14.31
C PHE A 204 -7.80 22.46 -14.26
N PHE A 205 -8.70 22.31 -13.27
CA PHE A 205 -9.52 21.12 -13.03
C PHE A 205 -9.55 20.24 -14.27
N ASN A 206 -8.55 19.36 -14.39
CA ASN A 206 -8.39 18.56 -15.58
C ASN A 206 -8.71 17.17 -15.07
N PRO A 207 -9.98 16.76 -15.09
CA PRO A 207 -10.37 15.42 -14.67
C PRO A 207 -9.63 14.31 -15.44
N MET A 208 -8.90 14.64 -16.51
CA MET A 208 -8.03 13.72 -17.24
C MET A 208 -6.57 13.66 -16.75
N LYS A 209 -6.09 14.60 -15.93
CA LYS A 209 -4.79 14.49 -15.24
C LYS A 209 -5.02 14.08 -13.79
N LYS A 210 -5.32 12.79 -13.58
CA LYS A 210 -5.36 12.15 -12.25
C LYS A 210 -3.95 12.08 -11.65
N VAL A 211 -3.45 13.20 -11.14
CA VAL A 211 -2.26 13.17 -10.27
C VAL A 211 -2.78 13.20 -8.83
N GLU A 212 -3.07 12.01 -8.30
CA GLU A 212 -3.35 11.83 -6.88
C GLU A 212 -2.00 11.80 -6.15
N TYR A 213 -1.79 12.72 -5.21
CA TYR A 213 -0.59 12.73 -4.40
C TYR A 213 -0.77 11.76 -3.22
N LEU A 214 0.20 10.86 -3.02
CA LEU A 214 0.18 9.92 -1.89
C LEU A 214 0.32 10.68 -0.56
N TRP A 215 1.31 11.56 -0.50
CA TRP A 215 1.56 12.53 0.55
C TRP A 215 1.53 13.90 -0.12
N GLY A 216 0.96 14.93 0.52
CA GLY A 216 0.72 16.21 -0.16
C GLY A 216 1.97 16.84 -0.78
N ASN A 217 1.75 17.77 -1.69
CA ASN A 217 2.81 18.44 -2.45
C ASN A 217 3.34 19.71 -1.76
N MET A 218 2.98 19.91 -0.50
CA MET A 218 3.42 21.01 0.34
C MET A 218 4.23 20.48 1.52
N PRO A 219 5.24 21.23 2.02
CA PRO A 219 5.87 20.89 3.27
C PRO A 219 4.82 20.91 4.40
N ALA A 220 4.94 19.99 5.35
CA ALA A 220 4.05 19.93 6.50
C ALA A 220 4.10 21.23 7.31
N ILE A 221 2.95 21.81 7.62
CA ILE A 221 2.81 23.04 8.40
C ILE A 221 2.16 22.71 9.73
N ASP A 222 2.81 23.14 10.82
CA ASP A 222 2.16 23.21 12.13
C ASP A 222 1.22 24.41 12.14
N ILE A 223 -0.08 24.16 11.93
CA ILE A 223 -1.10 25.21 11.88
C ILE A 223 -1.50 25.70 13.27
N VAL A 224 -1.27 24.90 14.32
CA VAL A 224 -1.60 25.28 15.70
C VAL A 224 -0.48 26.15 16.25
N LYS A 225 0.76 25.72 16.06
CA LYS A 225 1.98 26.39 16.51
C LYS A 225 1.86 26.91 17.94
N ILE A 226 1.34 26.05 18.81
CA ILE A 226 0.77 26.42 20.12
C ILE A 226 1.76 27.20 21.00
N ALA A 227 3.05 26.82 20.97
CA ALA A 227 4.12 27.47 21.72
C ALA A 227 4.29 28.97 21.37
N PHE A 228 4.03 29.34 20.12
CA PHE A 228 4.23 30.71 19.61
C PHE A 228 2.93 31.49 19.45
N ASN A 229 1.77 30.83 19.63
CA ASN A 229 0.47 31.45 19.55
C ASN A 229 -0.14 31.56 20.96
N GLU A 230 -0.68 30.46 21.49
CA GLU A 230 -1.44 30.45 22.75
C GLU A 230 -0.57 30.39 24.02
N LEU A 231 0.70 29.98 23.90
CA LEU A 231 1.67 29.93 25.00
C LEU A 231 2.77 31.01 24.86
N ALA A 232 2.60 31.97 23.96
CA ALA A 232 3.65 32.94 23.58
C ALA A 232 4.15 33.82 24.74
N ASP A 233 3.33 34.00 25.78
CA ASP A 233 3.66 34.80 26.96
C ASP A 233 4.42 34.02 28.05
N GLY A 234 4.61 32.70 27.86
CA GLY A 234 5.29 31.80 28.80
C GLY A 234 4.61 31.67 30.16
N LYS A 235 3.39 32.20 30.33
CA LYS A 235 2.65 32.25 31.59
C LYS A 235 1.25 31.63 31.47
N SER A 236 0.66 31.71 30.28
CA SER A 236 -0.62 31.12 29.96
C SER A 236 -0.47 29.61 29.77
N SER A 237 -1.27 28.81 30.47
CA SER A 237 -1.52 27.42 30.13
C SER A 237 -2.79 27.38 29.27
N PHE A 238 -2.64 27.19 27.95
CA PHE A 238 -3.81 27.00 27.10
C PHE A 238 -4.48 25.67 27.46
N ASN A 239 -5.69 25.75 28.00
CA ASN A 239 -6.44 24.61 28.52
C ASN A 239 -7.88 24.59 27.98
N LYS A 240 -8.02 24.76 26.66
CA LYS A 240 -9.32 24.71 25.97
C LYS A 240 -9.28 23.69 24.84
N PRO A 241 -10.45 23.17 24.41
CA PRO A 241 -10.52 22.33 23.22
C PRO A 241 -10.04 23.05 21.97
N ILE A 242 -9.40 22.31 21.06
CA ILE A 242 -8.95 22.80 19.75
C ILE A 242 -9.87 22.20 18.68
N ASN A 243 -10.36 23.03 17.76
CA ASN A 243 -11.14 22.59 16.62
C ASN A 243 -10.40 22.96 15.33
N LEU A 244 -10.00 21.97 14.55
CA LEU A 244 -9.23 22.13 13.32
C LEU A 244 -10.07 21.75 12.10
N LEU A 245 -10.04 22.60 11.09
CA LEU A 245 -10.69 22.37 9.80
C LEU A 245 -9.64 22.34 8.69
N PHE A 246 -9.44 21.16 8.11
CA PHE A 246 -8.62 20.92 6.93
C PHE A 246 -9.52 20.81 5.71
N ALA A 247 -10.03 21.96 5.24
CA ALA A 247 -10.98 22.05 4.15
C ALA A 247 -10.30 21.79 2.79
N ALA A 248 -10.75 20.75 2.08
CA ALA A 248 -10.16 20.30 0.82
C ALA A 248 -8.64 20.05 0.92
N SER A 249 -8.19 19.59 2.08
CA SER A 249 -6.80 19.24 2.36
C SER A 249 -6.76 17.82 2.90
N GLY A 250 -6.59 16.85 2.00
CA GLY A 250 -6.34 15.46 2.34
C GLY A 250 -4.90 15.15 2.73
N ASP A 251 -4.05 16.15 3.02
CA ASP A 251 -2.69 15.89 3.47
C ASP A 251 -2.66 15.63 4.98
N LEU A 252 -2.39 14.38 5.36
CA LEU A 252 -2.24 14.00 6.76
C LEU A 252 -0.99 14.60 7.42
N ASN A 253 -0.01 15.06 6.64
CA ASN A 253 1.22 15.63 7.21
C ASN A 253 0.95 16.86 8.07
N ASP A 254 0.09 17.78 7.63
CA ASP A 254 -0.24 18.97 8.40
C ASP A 254 -0.95 18.61 9.72
N ILE A 255 -1.83 17.60 9.67
CA ILE A 255 -2.49 17.05 10.86
C ILE A 255 -1.45 16.47 11.82
N ILE A 256 -0.61 15.56 11.34
CA ILE A 256 0.40 14.87 12.15
C ILE A 256 1.36 15.89 12.77
N THR A 257 1.87 16.84 11.97
CA THR A 257 2.78 17.88 12.43
C THR A 257 2.12 18.79 13.47
N SER A 258 0.87 19.19 13.26
CA SER A 258 0.14 20.05 14.21
C SER A 258 -0.16 19.35 15.53
N ILE A 259 -0.55 18.06 15.48
CA ILE A 259 -0.80 17.27 16.69
C ILE A 259 0.49 16.98 17.45
N ASN A 260 1.59 16.67 16.75
CA ASN A 260 2.90 16.48 17.37
C ASN A 260 3.47 17.78 17.97
N GLY A 261 2.98 18.95 17.55
CA GLY A 261 3.33 20.25 18.13
C GLY A 261 2.64 20.55 19.45
N LEU A 262 1.65 19.75 19.87
CA LEU A 262 0.97 19.93 21.15
C LEU A 262 1.84 19.49 22.34
N PRO A 263 1.68 20.12 23.52
CA PRO A 263 2.34 19.66 24.74
C PRO A 263 2.02 18.20 25.06
N LEU A 264 2.98 17.46 25.62
CA LEU A 264 2.78 16.05 26.00
C LEU A 264 1.71 15.87 27.10
N ASP A 265 1.50 16.91 27.91
CA ASP A 265 0.51 17.00 28.98
C ASP A 265 -0.79 17.68 28.53
N PHE A 266 -0.97 17.91 27.22
CA PHE A 266 -2.20 18.47 26.68
C PHE A 266 -3.36 17.47 26.83
N ASP A 267 -4.30 17.78 27.71
CA ASP A 267 -5.38 16.88 28.12
C ASP A 267 -6.77 17.28 27.57
N GLN A 268 -6.82 18.32 26.72
CA GLN A 268 -8.06 18.83 26.16
C GLN A 268 -8.44 18.15 24.83
N PRO A 269 -9.73 18.11 24.47
CA PRO A 269 -10.18 17.54 23.21
C PRO A 269 -9.62 18.29 21.99
N VAL A 270 -9.17 17.53 20.98
CA VAL A 270 -8.83 18.06 19.65
C VAL A 270 -9.79 17.47 18.62
N ASN A 271 -10.68 18.29 18.10
CA ASN A 271 -11.64 17.89 17.06
C ASN A 271 -11.06 18.26 15.70
N ILE A 272 -10.94 17.27 14.80
CA ILE A 272 -10.36 17.46 13.47
C ILE A 272 -11.40 17.11 12.42
N CYS A 273 -11.70 18.06 11.53
CA CYS A 273 -12.47 17.83 10.32
C CYS A 273 -11.49 17.83 9.14
N VAL A 274 -11.39 16.71 8.42
CA VAL A 274 -10.58 16.57 7.20
C VAL A 274 -11.48 16.13 6.06
N ASN A 275 -11.38 16.79 4.91
CA ASN A 275 -12.04 16.36 3.70
C ASN A 275 -11.17 16.62 2.47
N ASP A 276 -11.47 15.91 1.39
CA ASP A 276 -10.83 16.06 0.09
C ASP A 276 -11.89 15.94 -1.01
N TYR A 277 -11.63 16.52 -2.18
CA TYR A 277 -12.50 16.35 -3.33
C TYR A 277 -12.35 14.94 -3.94
N ALA A 278 -11.17 14.34 -3.80
CA ALA A 278 -10.87 13.02 -4.31
C ALA A 278 -11.30 11.95 -3.30
N GLU A 279 -12.35 11.20 -3.65
CA GLU A 279 -12.89 10.12 -2.82
C GLU A 279 -11.80 9.10 -2.40
N ARG A 280 -10.86 8.79 -3.30
CA ARG A 280 -9.74 7.88 -3.02
C ARG A 280 -8.82 8.39 -1.92
N VAL A 281 -8.57 9.69 -1.86
CA VAL A 281 -7.77 10.32 -0.80
C VAL A 281 -8.50 10.24 0.55
N VAL A 282 -9.81 10.51 0.56
CA VAL A 282 -10.64 10.39 1.77
C VAL A 282 -10.63 8.95 2.29
N VAL A 283 -10.84 7.97 1.42
CA VAL A 283 -10.83 6.55 1.78
C VAL A 283 -9.45 6.11 2.29
N ARG A 284 -8.37 6.49 1.60
CA ARG A 284 -6.99 6.19 2.02
C ARG A 284 -6.71 6.76 3.41
N ASN A 285 -7.02 8.03 3.62
CA ASN A 285 -6.79 8.70 4.91
C ASN A 285 -7.61 8.06 6.03
N PHE A 286 -8.87 7.69 5.75
CA PHE A 286 -9.69 6.95 6.71
C PHE A 286 -9.04 5.62 7.09
N ILE A 287 -8.56 4.83 6.12
CA ILE A 287 -7.91 3.55 6.38
C ILE A 287 -6.64 3.75 7.23
N ILE A 288 -5.77 4.70 6.86
CA ILE A 288 -4.54 5.00 7.61
C ILE A 288 -4.87 5.36 9.06
N LEU A 289 -5.77 6.31 9.27
CA LEU A 289 -6.14 6.78 10.62
C LEU A 289 -6.84 5.67 11.43
N TYR A 290 -7.71 4.89 10.79
CA TYR A 290 -8.39 3.77 11.42
C TYR A 290 -7.40 2.70 11.89
N LEU A 291 -6.43 2.32 11.04
CA LEU A 291 -5.41 1.32 11.38
C LEU A 291 -4.52 1.82 12.52
N LEU A 292 -4.07 3.08 12.47
CA LEU A 292 -3.27 3.68 13.53
C LEU A 292 -4.06 3.75 14.86
N ALA A 293 -5.35 4.09 14.81
CA ALA A 293 -6.20 4.12 16.01
C ALA A 293 -6.45 2.73 16.59
N LYS A 294 -6.60 1.71 15.73
CA LYS A 294 -6.93 0.34 16.13
C LYS A 294 -5.71 -0.45 16.62
N LEU A 295 -4.58 -0.29 15.94
CA LEU A 295 -3.38 -1.13 16.14
C LEU A 295 -2.19 -0.35 16.72
N GLY A 296 -2.30 0.98 16.87
CA GLY A 296 -1.24 1.83 17.40
C GLY A 296 0.04 1.72 16.58
N LYS A 297 1.17 1.54 17.27
CA LYS A 297 2.50 1.43 16.63
C LYS A 297 2.61 0.26 15.64
N ASN A 298 1.77 -0.77 15.79
CA ASN A 298 1.83 -1.94 14.91
C ASN A 298 1.31 -1.66 13.50
N ALA A 299 0.50 -0.62 13.32
CA ALA A 299 0.03 -0.19 12.02
C ALA A 299 1.02 0.72 11.27
N ILE A 300 2.09 1.21 11.88
CA ILE A 300 2.99 2.22 11.26
C ILE A 300 3.55 1.72 9.94
N ASP A 301 4.04 0.47 9.94
CA ASP A 301 4.58 -0.17 8.75
C ASP A 301 3.55 -0.15 7.60
N ILE A 302 2.37 -0.71 7.83
CA ILE A 302 1.30 -0.77 6.82
C ILE A 302 0.86 0.62 6.38
N ALA A 303 0.72 1.57 7.32
CA ALA A 303 0.27 2.93 7.07
C ALA A 303 1.19 3.69 6.10
N ILE A 304 2.51 3.37 6.10
CA ILE A 304 3.48 3.96 5.16
C ILE A 304 3.30 3.37 3.75
N HIS A 305 2.76 2.16 3.64
CA HIS A 305 2.60 1.42 2.39
C HIS A 305 1.20 1.56 1.74
N ILE A 306 0.25 2.21 2.42
CA ILE A 306 -1.10 2.55 1.91
C ILE A 306 -1.05 3.86 1.11
#